data_AF-A0AAN7D9A0-F1
#
_entry.id   AF-A0AAN7D9A0-F1
#
_cell.length_a   1.000
_cell.length_b   1.000
_cell.length_c   1.000
_cell.angle_alpha   90.00
_cell.angle_beta   90.00
_cell.angle_gamma   90.00
#
_symmetry.space_group_name_H-M   'P 1'
#
loop_
_entity.id
_entity.type
_entity.pdbx_description
1 polymer ?
#
loop_
_entity_poly.entity_id
_entity_poly.type
_entity_poly.pdbx_seq_one_letter_code
_entity_poly.pdbx_strand_id
1 'polypeptide(L)'
;MSRQVTTVCDLWDEWTIGRDGFWSVQELEDKWGAKWRKDNRKWFNIHKKIIDSVEDLQLDLGLFSPASAVGALQKVLNTRHWSLDRLGTELQKGAFFSLRRNEKKKITTLLVEPLLPSIVAFSLINIFFSFLWIL
;
A
#
# COMPACT_ATOMS: atom_id res chain seq x y z
N MET A 1 -16.19 10.85 -2.58
CA MET A 1 -14.72 11.00 -2.59
C MET A 1 -14.39 12.47 -2.72
N SER A 2 -13.58 12.96 -1.79
CA SER A 2 -13.17 14.34 -1.67
C SER A 2 -12.18 14.72 -2.77
N ARG A 3 -12.29 15.96 -3.25
CA ARG A 3 -11.37 16.56 -4.23
C ARG A 3 -10.04 16.97 -3.59
N GLN A 4 -10.00 17.04 -2.26
CA GLN A 4 -8.85 17.50 -1.49
C GLN A 4 -7.86 16.36 -1.20
N VAL A 5 -8.22 15.12 -1.53
CA VAL A 5 -7.35 13.96 -1.41
C VAL A 5 -6.31 13.99 -2.53
N THR A 6 -5.05 14.24 -2.16
CA THR A 6 -3.95 14.42 -3.12
C THR A 6 -2.81 13.42 -2.95
N THR A 7 -2.75 12.73 -1.81
CA THR A 7 -1.74 11.73 -1.50
C THR A 7 -2.36 10.34 -1.43
N VAL A 8 -1.53 9.30 -1.56
CA VAL A 8 -1.95 7.90 -1.42
C VAL A 8 -2.34 7.61 0.04
N CYS A 9 -1.65 8.21 1.01
CA CYS A 9 -2.02 8.12 2.43
C CYS A 9 -3.41 8.71 2.68
N ASP A 10 -3.65 9.93 2.19
CA ASP A 10 -4.95 10.58 2.31
C ASP A 10 -6.08 9.75 1.72
N LEU A 11 -5.79 9.12 0.58
CA LEU A 11 -6.73 8.26 -0.12
C LEU A 11 -7.03 6.99 0.66
N TRP A 12 -6.00 6.39 1.26
CA TRP A 12 -6.15 5.19 2.09
C TRP A 12 -7.00 5.49 3.33
N ASP A 13 -6.78 6.63 3.97
CA ASP A 13 -7.54 7.05 5.14
C ASP A 13 -9.01 7.34 4.77
N GLU A 14 -9.26 8.07 3.67
CA GLU A 14 -10.63 8.28 3.18
C GLU A 14 -11.33 6.95 2.86
N TRP A 15 -10.58 5.99 2.32
CA TRP A 15 -11.10 4.68 1.95
C TRP A 15 -11.50 3.83 3.16
N THR A 16 -10.66 3.79 4.19
CA THR A 16 -10.78 2.84 5.31
C THR A 16 -11.43 3.44 6.56
N ILE A 17 -11.10 4.68 6.90
CA ILE A 17 -11.55 5.36 8.13
C ILE A 17 -12.67 6.36 7.82
N GLY A 18 -12.60 6.99 6.65
CA GLY A 18 -13.39 8.17 6.34
C GLY A 18 -12.64 9.46 6.68
N ARG A 19 -13.24 10.60 6.36
CA ARG A 19 -12.59 11.91 6.43
C ARG A 19 -13.61 12.97 6.82
N ASP A 20 -13.19 13.98 7.58
CA ASP A 20 -14.02 15.12 8.00
C ASP A 20 -15.35 14.75 8.67
N GLY A 21 -15.37 13.64 9.42
CA GLY A 21 -16.58 13.11 10.08
C GLY A 21 -17.56 12.40 9.14
N PHE A 22 -17.20 12.23 7.87
CA PHE A 22 -17.93 11.40 6.91
C PHE A 22 -17.47 9.94 6.98
N TRP A 23 -18.36 9.05 6.54
CA TRP A 23 -18.11 7.61 6.49
C TRP A 23 -17.00 7.25 5.52
N SER A 24 -16.39 6.10 5.74
CA SER A 24 -15.37 5.59 4.84
C SER A 24 -15.98 5.23 3.47
N VAL A 25 -15.18 5.33 2.41
CA VAL A 25 -15.66 4.95 1.08
C VAL A 25 -16.01 3.46 1.02
N GLN A 26 -15.30 2.63 1.79
CA GLN A 26 -15.62 1.21 1.92
C GLN A 26 -17.02 1.01 2.51
N GLU A 27 -17.35 1.68 3.61
CA GLU A 27 -18.69 1.59 4.22
C GLU A 27 -19.79 2.12 3.28
N LEU A 28 -19.48 3.16 2.49
CA LEU A 28 -20.41 3.68 1.48
C LEU A 28 -20.70 2.65 0.39
N GLU A 29 -19.67 1.97 -0.13
CA GLU A 29 -19.84 0.92 -1.14
C GLU A 29 -20.58 -0.29 -0.55
N ASP A 30 -20.31 -0.66 0.69
CA ASP A 30 -20.97 -1.79 1.36
C ASP A 30 -22.47 -1.53 1.60
N LYS A 31 -22.85 -0.33 2.03
CA LYS A 31 -24.27 -0.03 2.35
C LYS A 31 -25.10 0.42 1.16
N TRP A 32 -24.52 1.10 0.17
CA TRP A 32 -25.28 1.69 -0.95
C TRP A 32 -24.81 1.24 -2.33
N GLY A 33 -23.71 0.49 -2.45
CA GLY A 33 -23.16 0.01 -3.71
C GLY A 33 -22.96 1.13 -4.73
N ALA A 34 -23.21 0.86 -6.01
CA ALA A 34 -23.00 1.85 -7.07
C ALA A 34 -23.85 3.13 -6.95
N LYS A 35 -24.90 3.15 -6.10
CA LYS A 35 -25.84 4.27 -6.01
C LYS A 35 -25.20 5.53 -5.44
N TRP A 36 -24.33 5.43 -4.43
CA TRP A 36 -23.74 6.61 -3.78
C TRP A 36 -22.72 7.33 -4.69
N ARG A 37 -22.12 6.61 -5.65
CA ARG A 37 -21.09 7.12 -6.56
C ARG A 37 -21.60 7.50 -7.95
N LYS A 38 -22.92 7.65 -8.15
CA LYS A 38 -23.53 7.97 -9.45
C LYS A 38 -22.87 9.17 -10.13
N ASP A 39 -22.66 10.26 -9.39
CA ASP A 39 -22.07 11.50 -9.92
C ASP A 39 -20.53 11.53 -9.84
N ASN A 40 -19.93 10.54 -9.18
CA ASN A 40 -18.48 10.47 -8.91
C ASN A 40 -17.82 9.24 -9.51
N ARG A 41 -18.49 8.54 -10.44
CA ARG A 41 -18.05 7.22 -10.97
C ARG A 41 -16.65 7.23 -11.55
N LYS A 42 -16.30 8.27 -12.33
CA LYS A 42 -14.97 8.38 -12.94
C LYS A 42 -13.86 8.41 -11.88
N TRP A 43 -14.02 9.29 -10.90
CA TRP A 43 -13.03 9.46 -9.83
C TRP A 43 -12.94 8.23 -8.94
N PHE A 44 -14.10 7.67 -8.58
CA PHE A 44 -14.15 6.39 -7.86
C PHE A 44 -13.33 5.31 -8.60
N ASN A 45 -13.53 5.14 -9.90
CA ASN A 45 -12.81 4.10 -10.65
C ASN A 45 -11.29 4.33 -10.71
N ILE A 46 -10.85 5.59 -10.82
CA ILE A 46 -9.42 5.95 -10.83
C ILE A 46 -8.80 5.66 -9.45
N HIS A 47 -9.45 6.13 -8.40
CA HIS A 47 -8.97 5.98 -7.02
C HIS A 47 -9.07 4.54 -6.52
N LYS A 48 -10.13 3.82 -6.88
CA LYS A 48 -10.27 2.38 -6.59
C LYS A 48 -9.11 1.60 -7.18
N LYS A 49 -8.64 1.96 -8.38
CA LYS A 49 -7.48 1.27 -8.96
C LYS A 49 -6.21 1.45 -8.12
N ILE A 50 -6.04 2.59 -7.44
CA ILE A 50 -4.92 2.82 -6.53
C ILE A 50 -5.08 1.94 -5.29
N ILE A 51 -6.28 1.87 -4.71
CA ILE A 51 -6.59 1.00 -3.56
C ILE A 51 -6.33 -0.47 -3.89
N ASP A 52 -6.86 -0.97 -5.02
CA ASP A 52 -6.63 -2.35 -5.45
C ASP A 52 -5.12 -2.63 -5.62
N SER A 53 -4.36 -1.63 -6.06
CA SER A 53 -2.90 -1.75 -6.21
C SER A 53 -2.18 -1.82 -4.87
N VAL A 54 -2.69 -1.16 -3.82
CA VAL A 54 -2.17 -1.29 -2.45
C VAL A 54 -2.41 -2.71 -1.94
N GLU A 55 -3.63 -3.22 -2.11
CA GLU A 55 -4.01 -4.58 -1.71
C GLU A 55 -3.19 -5.64 -2.46
N ASP A 56 -3.05 -5.50 -3.79
CA ASP A 56 -2.23 -6.38 -4.64
C ASP A 56 -0.76 -6.37 -4.18
N LEU A 57 -0.18 -5.20 -3.90
CA LEU A 57 1.19 -5.08 -3.40
C LEU A 57 1.37 -5.70 -2.02
N GLN A 58 0.37 -5.54 -1.14
CA GLN A 58 0.39 -6.13 0.18
C GLN A 58 0.43 -7.66 0.10
N LEU A 59 -0.42 -8.25 -0.76
CA LEU A 59 -0.46 -9.69 -1.01
C LEU A 59 0.84 -10.19 -1.66
N ASP A 60 1.32 -9.50 -2.70
CA ASP A 60 2.50 -9.90 -3.46
C ASP A 60 3.79 -9.90 -2.63
N LEU A 61 3.89 -8.99 -1.66
CA LEU A 61 5.06 -8.85 -0.79
C LEU A 61 4.89 -9.60 0.54
N GLY A 62 3.75 -10.24 0.78
CA GLY A 62 3.45 -10.92 2.05
C GLY A 62 3.47 -9.96 3.25
N LEU A 63 3.09 -8.71 3.04
CA LEU A 63 3.16 -7.68 4.08
C LEU A 63 1.95 -7.78 5.02
N PHE A 64 2.23 -7.81 6.32
CA PHE A 64 1.17 -7.80 7.35
C PHE A 64 0.44 -6.45 7.45
N SER A 65 1.05 -5.36 6.97
CA SER A 65 0.51 -4.01 7.08
C SER A 65 0.38 -3.33 5.70
N PRO A 66 -0.76 -2.67 5.42
CA PRO A 66 -0.94 -1.89 4.20
C PRO A 66 -0.04 -0.64 4.16
N ALA A 67 0.48 -0.17 5.31
CA ALA A 67 1.28 1.06 5.40
C ALA A 67 2.54 1.02 4.50
N SER A 68 3.18 -0.15 4.40
CA SER A 68 4.35 -0.32 3.53
C SER A 68 4.00 -0.24 2.04
N ALA A 69 2.85 -0.80 1.64
CA ALA A 69 2.36 -0.74 0.26
C ALA A 69 1.90 0.68 -0.12
N VAL A 70 1.19 1.36 0.80
CA VAL A 70 0.83 2.78 0.69
C VAL A 70 2.08 3.64 0.52
N GLY A 71 3.09 3.44 1.37
CA GLY A 71 4.37 4.16 1.30
C GLY A 71 5.11 3.95 -0.03
N ALA A 72 5.07 2.72 -0.58
CA ALA A 72 5.67 2.41 -1.87
C ALA A 72 5.00 3.20 -3.02
N LEU A 73 3.67 3.21 -3.09
CA LEU A 73 2.94 3.98 -4.10
C LEU A 73 3.09 5.51 -3.88
N GLN A 74 3.15 5.98 -2.64
CA GLN A 74 3.41 7.38 -2.34
C GLN A 74 4.80 7.81 -2.84
N LYS A 75 5.83 6.96 -2.65
CA LYS A 75 7.18 7.22 -3.15
C LYS A 75 7.20 7.34 -4.67
N VAL A 76 6.45 6.47 -5.37
CA VAL A 76 6.28 6.55 -6.83
C VAL A 76 5.67 7.89 -7.24
N LEU A 77 4.56 8.27 -6.61
CA LEU A 77 3.86 9.54 -6.88
C LEU A 77 4.84 10.72 -6.75
N ASN A 78 5.60 10.76 -5.65
CA ASN A 78 6.57 11.81 -5.37
C ASN A 78 7.73 11.81 -6.38
N THR A 79 8.30 10.63 -6.69
CA THR A 79 9.46 10.49 -7.60
C THR A 79 9.13 10.89 -9.03
N ARG A 80 7.89 10.63 -9.46
CA ARG A 80 7.41 10.95 -10.81
C ARG A 80 6.78 12.33 -10.89
N HIS A 81 6.64 13.04 -9.77
CA HIS A 81 5.90 14.29 -9.66
C HIS A 81 4.48 14.19 -10.24
N TRP A 82 3.82 13.06 -9.97
CA TRP A 82 2.46 12.81 -10.47
C TRP A 82 1.40 13.32 -9.50
N SER A 83 0.25 13.71 -10.03
CA SER A 83 -0.96 13.82 -9.22
C SER A 83 -1.52 12.44 -8.90
N LEU A 84 -2.35 12.34 -7.86
CA LEU A 84 -3.04 11.10 -7.50
C LEU A 84 -3.87 10.55 -8.66
N ASP A 85 -4.63 11.40 -9.35
CA ASP A 85 -5.43 11.01 -10.51
C ASP A 85 -4.56 10.51 -11.67
N ARG A 86 -3.37 11.10 -11.85
CA ARG A 86 -2.41 10.65 -12.86
C ARG A 86 -1.86 9.28 -12.50
N LEU A 87 -1.52 9.04 -11.24
CA LEU A 87 -1.10 7.73 -10.74
C LEU A 87 -2.18 6.67 -11.02
N GLY A 88 -3.43 6.92 -10.62
CA GLY A 88 -4.53 5.99 -10.86
C GLY A 88 -4.78 5.71 -12.35
N THR A 89 -4.68 6.74 -13.19
CA THR A 89 -4.83 6.59 -14.65
C THR A 89 -3.70 5.72 -15.25
N GLU A 90 -2.46 5.88 -14.79
CA GLU A 90 -1.34 5.05 -15.25
C GLU A 90 -1.46 3.60 -14.74
N LEU A 91 -1.99 3.40 -13.53
CA LEU A 91 -2.31 2.06 -13.01
C LEU A 91 -3.42 1.37 -13.82
N GLN A 92 -4.44 2.10 -14.27
CA GLN A 92 -5.51 1.58 -15.13
C GLN A 92 -4.99 1.11 -16.50
N LYS A 93 -3.97 1.77 -17.04
CA LYS A 93 -3.32 1.37 -18.31
C LYS A 93 -2.46 0.12 -18.19
N GLY A 94 -2.30 -0.42 -16.98
CA GLY A 94 -1.34 -1.50 -16.70
C GLY A 94 0.12 -1.04 -16.81
N ALA A 95 0.38 0.27 -16.91
CA ALA A 95 1.73 0.80 -17.10
C ALA A 95 2.63 0.51 -15.89
N PHE A 96 2.04 0.38 -14.69
CA PHE A 96 2.78 0.14 -13.46
C PHE A 96 2.91 -1.35 -13.08
N PHE A 97 1.93 -2.18 -13.43
CA PHE A 97 1.95 -3.63 -13.17
C PHE A 97 2.54 -4.46 -14.32
N SER A 98 3.39 -3.85 -15.14
CA SER A 98 4.47 -4.58 -15.82
C SER A 98 5.61 -4.95 -14.85
N LEU A 99 5.30 -5.17 -13.56
CA LEU A 99 6.00 -6.12 -12.69
C LEU A 99 5.81 -7.55 -13.25
N ARG A 100 6.28 -7.73 -14.48
CA ARG A 100 6.64 -9.02 -15.04
C ARG A 100 7.42 -9.73 -13.95
N ARG A 101 6.92 -10.89 -13.54
CA ARG A 101 7.42 -11.91 -12.60
C ARG A 101 8.93 -11.91 -12.25
N ASN A 102 9.79 -11.37 -13.11
CA ASN A 102 11.24 -11.27 -12.96
C ASN A 102 11.71 -10.01 -12.17
N GLU A 103 10.96 -8.90 -12.18
CA GLU A 103 11.29 -7.67 -11.42
C GLU A 103 10.76 -7.72 -9.97
N LYS A 104 9.83 -8.64 -9.67
CA LYS A 104 9.39 -8.92 -8.29
C LYS A 104 10.59 -9.23 -7.39
N LYS A 105 11.57 -9.98 -7.88
CA LYS A 105 12.83 -10.23 -7.17
C LYS A 105 13.59 -8.95 -6.84
N LYS A 106 13.61 -7.95 -7.74
CA LYS A 106 14.39 -6.72 -7.57
C LYS A 106 13.72 -5.74 -6.60
N ILE A 107 12.39 -5.65 -6.58
CA ILE A 107 11.66 -4.85 -5.59
C ILE A 107 11.63 -5.55 -4.24
N THR A 108 11.49 -6.87 -4.18
CA THR A 108 11.73 -7.64 -2.95
C THR A 108 13.16 -7.38 -2.45
N THR A 109 14.19 -7.39 -3.30
CA THR A 109 15.57 -7.02 -2.89
C THR A 109 15.68 -5.57 -2.41
N LEU A 110 15.00 -4.60 -3.03
CA LEU A 110 15.05 -3.19 -2.64
C LEU A 110 14.15 -2.82 -1.44
N LEU A 111 13.19 -3.67 -1.06
CA LEU A 111 12.32 -3.50 0.10
C LEU A 111 12.72 -4.40 1.29
N VAL A 112 13.45 -5.50 1.05
CA VAL A 112 13.90 -6.44 2.10
C VAL A 112 15.26 -6.06 2.70
N GLU A 113 16.11 -5.26 2.05
CA GLU A 113 17.35 -4.75 2.65
C GLU A 113 17.30 -3.24 2.95
N PRO A 114 17.43 -2.78 4.21
CA PRO A 114 17.31 -3.49 5.49
C PRO A 114 16.23 -2.86 6.39
N LEU A 115 15.09 -3.54 6.56
CA LEU A 115 14.26 -3.41 7.77
C LEU A 115 14.67 -4.41 8.86
N LEU A 116 15.84 -5.03 8.74
CA LEU A 116 16.52 -5.75 9.81
C LEU A 116 17.96 -5.23 9.90
N PRO A 117 18.28 -4.49 10.96
CA PRO A 117 18.89 -5.17 12.09
C PRO A 117 18.26 -4.70 13.41
N SER A 118 17.37 -5.49 14.01
CA SER A 118 17.13 -5.40 15.47
C SER A 118 16.22 -6.49 16.03
N ILE A 119 15.29 -7.06 15.26
CA ILE A 119 14.29 -7.98 15.87
C ILE A 119 14.73 -9.45 15.86
N VAL A 120 15.54 -9.91 14.91
CA VAL A 120 16.03 -11.31 14.91
C VAL A 120 17.30 -11.54 15.74
N ALA A 121 18.01 -10.47 16.13
CA ALA A 121 19.23 -10.60 16.93
C ALA A 121 18.97 -10.89 18.41
N PHE A 122 17.77 -10.61 18.94
CA PHE A 122 17.47 -10.79 20.36
C PHE A 122 16.97 -12.20 20.75
N SER A 123 16.69 -13.09 19.79
CA SER A 123 16.21 -14.44 20.11
C SER A 123 17.25 -15.57 19.92
N LEU A 124 18.46 -15.29 19.45
CA LEU A 124 19.50 -16.32 19.29
C LEU A 124 20.81 -16.04 20.05
N ILE A 125 20.96 -14.87 20.69
CA ILE A 125 22.12 -14.59 21.55
C ILE A 125 21.98 -15.23 22.94
N ASN A 126 20.78 -15.63 23.37
CA ASN A 126 20.55 -16.21 24.70
C ASN A 126 20.55 -17.75 24.78
N ILE A 127 20.93 -18.48 23.72
CA ILE A 127 21.05 -19.96 23.79
C ILE A 127 22.51 -20.43 23.68
N PHE A 128 23.43 -19.63 23.12
CA PHE A 128 24.82 -20.07 22.93
C PHE A 128 25.78 -19.79 24.09
N PHE A 129 25.43 -18.93 25.06
CA PHE A 129 26.29 -18.67 26.22
C PHE A 129 26.06 -19.59 27.43
N SER A 130 25.13 -20.55 27.35
CA SER A 130 24.89 -21.51 28.46
C SER A 130 25.56 -22.87 28.29
N PHE A 131 26.29 -23.13 27.20
CA PHE A 131 26.90 -24.44 26.92
C PHE A 131 28.43 -24.45 26.78
N LEU A 132 29.11 -23.32 26.99
CA LEU A 132 30.57 -23.22 26.96
C LEU A 132 31.17 -22.78 28.31
N TRP A 133 30.70 -23.39 29.41
CA TRP A 133 31.36 -23.34 30.72
C TRP A 133 31.32 -24.69 31.47
N ILE A 134 31.05 -25.81 30.79
CA ILE A 134 31.16 -27.13 31.40
C ILE A 134 31.93 -28.04 30.45
N LEU A 135 33.24 -27.83 30.38
CA LEU A 135 34.25 -28.89 30.31
C LEU A 135 35.64 -28.32 30.64
#